data_AF-A0AAU2GLP3-F1
#
_entry.id   AF-A0AAU2GLP3-F1
#
_cell.length_a   1.000
_cell.length_b   1.000
_cell.length_c   1.000
_cell.angle_alpha   90.00
_cell.angle_beta   90.00
_cell.angle_gamma   90.00
#
_symmetry.space_group_name_H-M   'P 1'
#
loop_
_entity.id
_entity.type
_entity.pdbx_description
1 polymer ?
#
loop_
_entity_poly.entity_id
_entity_poly.type
_entity_poly.pdbx_seq_one_letter_code
_entity_poly.pdbx_strand_id
1 'polypeptide(L)' 'MLEFPKPRALLCSYCQAGPKDGTARTLSAEAGMLTVTWHTASCPHYAADRILADKRI' A
#
# COMPACT_ATOMS: atom_id res chain seq x y z
N MET A 1 2.40 -27.17 2.28
CA MET A 1 1.90 -25.87 2.76
C MET A 1 2.58 -24.80 1.90
N LEU A 2 1.84 -23.98 1.17
CA LEU A 2 2.45 -22.87 0.42
C LEU A 2 2.74 -21.74 1.41
N GLU A 3 4.02 -21.42 1.63
CA GLU A 3 4.40 -20.24 2.38
C GLU A 3 4.30 -19.02 1.46
N PHE A 4 3.29 -18.19 1.67
CA PHE A 4 3.20 -16.92 0.96
C PHE A 4 4.19 -15.93 1.54
N PRO A 5 4.99 -15.22 0.72
CA PRO A 5 5.92 -14.22 1.21
C PRO A 5 5.14 -13.15 1.97
N LYS A 6 5.49 -12.96 3.24
CA LYS A 6 4.88 -11.92 4.07
C LYS A 6 5.29 -10.55 3.51
N PRO A 7 4.35 -9.68 3.12
CA PRO A 7 4.68 -8.37 2.61
C PRO A 7 5.48 -7.56 3.64
N ARG A 8 6.53 -6.86 3.19
CA ARG A 8 7.23 -5.88 4.01
C ARG A 8 6.33 -4.65 4.22
N ALA A 9 6.11 -4.28 5.47
CA ALA A 9 5.37 -3.07 5.79
C ALA A 9 6.22 -1.82 5.52
N LEU A 10 5.65 -0.85 4.82
CA LEU A 10 6.17 0.50 4.63
C LEU A 10 5.18 1.51 5.20
N LEU A 11 5.69 2.68 5.59
CA LEU A 11 4.87 3.81 6.03
C LEU A 11 4.77 4.83 4.90
N CYS A 12 3.55 5.31 4.65
CA CYS A 12 3.37 6.45 3.75
C CYS A 12 4.01 7.68 4.40
N SER A 13 4.98 8.30 3.73
CA SER A 13 5.68 9.49 4.26
C SER A 13 4.76 10.70 4.48
N TYR A 14 3.60 10.73 3.81
CA TYR A 14 2.64 11.81 3.92
C TYR A 14 1.67 11.63 5.08
N CYS A 15 0.87 10.55 5.08
CA CYS A 15 -0.16 10.35 6.10
C CYS A 15 0.31 9.56 7.33
N GLN A 16 1.47 8.88 7.23
CA GLN A 16 2.08 8.06 8.28
C GLN A 16 1.17 6.99 8.90
N ALA A 17 0.05 6.67 8.25
CA ALA A 17 -0.86 5.64 8.73
C ALA A 17 -0.18 4.28 8.76
N GLY A 18 -0.39 3.57 9.86
CA GLY A 18 0.04 2.19 10.05
C GLY A 18 -1.14 1.21 10.01
N PRO A 19 -0.90 -0.06 10.39
CA PRO A 19 -1.92 -1.10 10.37
C PRO A 19 -3.11 -0.88 11.32
N LYS A 20 -3.00 0.04 12.29
CA LYS A 20 -4.04 0.26 13.31
C LYS A 20 -4.99 1.40 12.94
N ASP A 21 -4.51 2.38 12.20
CA ASP A 21 -5.14 3.66 11.91
C ASP A 21 -5.35 3.88 10.39
N GLY A 22 -4.72 3.05 9.55
CA GLY A 22 -4.96 3.02 8.12
C GLY A 22 -6.34 2.46 7.77
N THR A 23 -7.09 3.22 6.97
CA THR A 23 -8.40 2.80 6.44
C THR A 23 -8.29 2.10 5.07
N ALA A 24 -7.15 2.25 4.40
CA ALA A 24 -6.86 1.61 3.12
C ALA A 24 -5.42 1.12 3.08
N ARG A 25 -5.13 0.17 2.17
CA ARG A 25 -3.78 -0.33 1.93
C ARG A 25 -3.49 -0.49 0.44
N THR A 26 -2.25 -0.25 0.07
CA THR A 26 -1.73 -0.48 -1.28
C THR A 26 -0.70 -1.60 -1.23
N LEU A 27 -0.65 -2.42 -2.28
CA LEU A 27 0.31 -3.50 -2.46
C LEU A 27 1.16 -3.19 -3.68
N SER A 28 2.48 -3.25 -3.54
CA SER A 28 3.41 -3.15 -4.67
C SER A 28 4.33 -4.37 -4.68
N ALA A 29 4.53 -4.92 -5.88
CA ALA A 29 5.48 -5.99 -6.15
C ALA A 29 6.60 -5.42 -7.03
N GLU A 30 7.64 -4.89 -6.39
CA GLU A 30 8.79 -4.29 -7.07
C GLU A 30 10.07 -5.03 -6.68
N ALA A 31 10.98 -5.22 -7.64
CA ALA A 31 12.27 -5.88 -7.46
C ALA A 31 12.20 -7.24 -6.71
N GLY A 32 11.13 -8.02 -6.96
CA GLY A 32 10.92 -9.31 -6.31
C GLY A 32 10.50 -9.23 -4.84
N MET A 33 10.17 -8.04 -4.33
CA MET A 33 9.71 -7.81 -2.97
C MET A 33 8.25 -7.36 -2.98
N LEU A 34 7.42 -8.04 -2.17
CA LEU A 34 6.06 -7.61 -1.91
C LEU A 34 6.06 -6.62 -0.74
N THR A 35 5.48 -5.45 -0.96
CA THR A 35 5.37 -4.39 0.06
C THR A 35 3.91 -4.05 0.30
N VAL A 36 3.62 -3.59 1.51
CA VAL A 36 2.29 -3.09 1.90
C VAL A 36 2.43 -1.72 2.57
N THR A 37 1.66 -0.75 2.10
CA THR A 37 1.61 0.60 2.67
C THR A 37 0.19 0.94 3.08
N TRP A 38 0.00 1.36 4.34
CA TRP A 38 -1.29 1.78 4.87
C TRP A 38 -1.50 3.28 4.68
N HIS A 39 -2.77 3.69 4.50
CA HIS A 39 -3.16 5.07 4.24
C HIS A 39 -4.45 5.45 4.97
N THR A 40 -4.57 6.72 5.36
CA THR A 40 -5.86 7.32 5.71
C THR A 40 -6.73 7.54 4.47
N ALA A 41 -8.04 7.66 4.64
CA ALA A 41 -8.98 7.82 3.52
C ALA A 41 -8.76 9.10 2.71
N SER A 42 -8.23 10.15 3.35
CA SER A 42 -7.93 11.45 2.75
C SER A 42 -6.49 11.60 2.24
N CYS A 43 -5.68 10.54 2.28
CA CYS A 43 -4.29 10.60 1.85
C CYS A 43 -4.18 10.87 0.33
N PRO A 44 -3.50 11.95 -0.11
CA PRO A 44 -3.34 12.26 -1.53
C PRO A 44 -2.48 11.23 -2.27
N HIS A 45 -1.52 10.58 -1.61
CA HIS A 45 -0.77 9.48 -2.22
C HIS A 45 -1.67 8.28 -2.51
N TYR A 46 -2.58 7.92 -1.60
CA TYR A 46 -3.55 6.86 -1.86
C TYR A 46 -4.51 7.23 -3.01
N ALA A 47 -4.96 8.48 -3.08
CA ALA A 47 -5.78 8.95 -4.19
C ALA A 47 -5.04 8.82 -5.54
N ALA A 48 -3.76 9.18 -5.58
CA ALA A 48 -2.91 9.00 -6.76
C ALA A 48 -2.75 7.51 -7.12
N ASP A 49 -2.45 6.65 -6.13
CA ASP A 49 -2.31 5.21 -6.32
C ASP A 49 -3.57 4.58 -6.94
N ARG A 50 -4.77 5.00 -6.49
CA ARG A 50 -6.03 4.54 -7.09
C ARG A 50 -6.18 4.95 -8.55
N ILE A 51 -5.89 6.21 -8.87
CA ILE A 51 -5.97 6.70 -10.27
C ILE A 51 -5.01 5.92 -11.18
N LEU A 52 -3.80 5.62 -10.68
CA LEU A 52 -2.82 4.84 -11.44
C LEU A 52 -3.22 3.37 -11.58
N ALA A 53 -3.85 2.78 -10.56
CA ALA A 53 -4.36 1.42 -10.61
C ALA A 53 -5.54 1.29 -11.59
N ASP A 54 -6.48 2.23 -11.57
CA ASP A 54 -7.65 2.24 -12.47
C ASP A 54 -7.24 2.35 -13.95
N LYS A 55 -6.12 3.03 -14.24
CA LYS A 55 -5.59 3.19 -15.60
C LYS A 55 -4.83 1.97 -16.15
N ARG A 56 -4.59 0.95 -15.33
CA ARG A 56 -3.77 -0.23 -15.68
C ARG A 56 -4.59 -1.47 -16.03
N ILE A 57 -5.92 -1.37 -16.11
CA ILE A 57 -6.86 -2.47 -16.39
C ILE A 57 -7.40 -2.33 -17.81
#